data_AF-A0A412PKV9-F1
#
_entry.id   AF-A0A412PKV9-F1
#
_cell.length_a   1.000
_cell.length_b   1.000
_cell.length_c   1.000
_cell.angle_alpha   90.00
_cell.angle_beta   90.00
_cell.angle_gamma   90.00
#
_symmetry.space_group_name_H-M   'P 1'
#
loop_
_entity.id
_entity.type
_entity.pdbx_description
1 polymer ?
#
loop_
_entity_poly.entity_id
_entity_poly.type
_entity_poly.pdbx_seq_one_letter_code
_entity_poly.pdbx_strand_id
1 'polypeptide(L)'
;GEYKALAGVDIKLKDGSVIKAGTDLSQYAELKYDKAKGIVEISMKQDFLDKVDNASEFDVDAAVQMKRIASGTFENTYKNVVNGHEIVSNTVKTTTPEPEKPQPKKPTPAPKTPAPALPQTGTASGIGLSVLGMILAGFGLFGLKKQKEN
;
A
#
# COMPACT_ATOMS: atom_id res chain seq x y z
N GLY A 1 1.11 -5.68 15.60
CA GLY A 1 2.00 -5.33 14.47
C GLY A 1 2.41 -6.63 13.83
N GLU A 2 2.51 -6.65 12.52
CA GLU A 2 3.07 -7.81 11.82
C GLU A 2 4.59 -7.71 11.91
N TYR A 3 5.24 -8.81 12.29
CA TYR A 3 6.69 -8.92 12.27
C TYR A 3 7.08 -10.31 11.74
N LYS A 4 8.32 -10.41 11.27
CA LYS A 4 8.96 -11.68 10.96
C LYS A 4 10.36 -11.72 11.54
N ALA A 5 10.77 -12.89 12.01
CA ALA A 5 12.16 -13.20 12.34
C ALA A 5 12.60 -14.33 11.40
N LEU A 6 13.60 -14.09 10.56
CA LEU A 6 14.08 -15.03 9.56
C LEU A 6 15.50 -15.46 9.89
N ALA A 7 15.83 -16.73 9.70
CA ALA A 7 17.21 -17.19 9.82
C ALA A 7 18.10 -16.49 8.77
N GLY A 8 19.13 -15.77 9.19
CA GLY A 8 20.09 -15.13 8.25
C GLY A 8 21.08 -16.14 7.66
N VAL A 9 21.36 -17.22 8.39
CA VAL A 9 22.28 -18.29 8.03
C VAL A 9 21.65 -19.67 8.27
N ASP A 10 22.30 -20.73 7.80
CA ASP A 10 21.97 -22.10 8.23
C ASP A 10 22.33 -22.25 9.72
N ILE A 11 21.35 -22.64 10.55
CA ILE A 11 21.51 -22.80 12.00
C ILE A 11 21.45 -24.28 12.33
N LYS A 12 22.52 -24.81 12.91
CA LYS A 12 22.60 -26.19 13.39
C LYS A 12 22.13 -26.29 14.83
N LEU A 13 21.29 -27.27 15.13
CA LEU A 13 20.82 -27.58 16.48
C LEU A 13 21.64 -28.71 17.10
N LYS A 14 21.62 -28.79 18.44
CA LYS A 14 22.32 -29.81 19.23
C LYS A 14 21.88 -31.24 18.92
N ASP A 15 20.66 -31.43 18.41
CA ASP A 15 20.15 -32.73 17.96
C ASP A 15 20.65 -33.14 16.56
N GLY A 16 21.46 -32.28 15.92
CA GLY A 16 22.02 -32.49 14.59
C GLY A 16 21.14 -31.98 13.44
N SER A 17 19.92 -31.54 13.70
CA SER A 17 19.06 -30.93 12.68
C SER A 17 19.59 -29.56 12.24
N VAL A 18 19.19 -29.14 11.02
CA VAL A 18 19.60 -27.87 10.42
C VAL A 18 18.38 -27.09 10.00
N ILE A 19 18.26 -25.87 10.53
CA ILE A 19 17.33 -24.84 10.08
C ILE A 19 18.02 -24.09 8.94
N LYS A 20 17.36 -23.99 7.79
CA LYS A 20 17.95 -23.33 6.61
C LYS A 20 17.83 -21.81 6.69
N ALA A 21 18.80 -21.11 6.11
CA ALA A 21 18.70 -19.67 5.88
C ALA A 21 17.36 -19.32 5.20
N GLY A 22 16.76 -18.20 5.60
CA GLY A 22 15.43 -17.75 5.17
C GLY A 22 14.25 -18.44 5.85
N THR A 23 14.47 -19.45 6.71
CA THR A 23 13.38 -20.10 7.47
C THR A 23 12.72 -19.09 8.41
N ASP A 24 11.39 -19.11 8.47
CA ASP A 24 10.62 -18.27 9.39
C ASP A 24 10.70 -18.82 10.83
N LEU A 25 11.35 -18.05 11.70
CA LEU A 25 11.58 -18.33 13.11
C LEU A 25 10.65 -17.56 14.04
N SER A 26 9.63 -16.87 13.51
CA SER A 26 8.76 -15.99 14.33
C SER A 26 8.05 -16.74 15.47
N GLN A 27 7.81 -18.04 15.31
CA GLN A 27 7.25 -18.90 16.38
C GLN A 27 8.19 -19.07 17.59
N TYR A 28 9.49 -18.92 17.38
CA TYR A 28 10.55 -19.00 18.38
C TYR A 28 10.95 -17.63 18.92
N ALA A 29 10.20 -16.58 18.56
CA ALA A 29 10.41 -15.22 19.04
C ALA A 29 9.18 -14.72 19.82
N GLU A 30 9.39 -13.66 20.59
CA GLU A 30 8.36 -12.90 21.28
C GLU A 30 8.44 -11.44 20.86
N LEU A 31 7.27 -10.82 20.71
CA LEU A 31 7.13 -9.40 20.41
C LEU A 31 6.58 -8.67 21.64
N LYS A 32 7.34 -7.72 22.17
CA LYS A 32 6.87 -6.79 23.20
C LYS A 32 6.73 -5.40 22.61
N TYR A 33 5.66 -4.70 23.01
CA TYR A 33 5.40 -3.33 22.56
C TYR A 33 5.16 -2.41 23.76
N ASP A 34 6.11 -1.52 24.03
CA ASP A 34 5.95 -0.41 24.97
C ASP A 34 5.30 0.76 24.21
N LYS A 35 3.97 0.86 24.31
CA LYS A 35 3.18 1.91 23.63
C LYS A 35 3.52 3.32 24.12
N ALA A 36 3.89 3.46 25.39
CA ALA A 36 4.14 4.76 25.99
C ALA A 36 5.47 5.34 25.47
N LYS A 37 6.47 4.48 25.26
CA LYS A 37 7.77 4.88 24.71
C LYS A 37 7.87 4.75 23.19
N GLY A 38 6.93 4.04 22.56
CA GLY A 38 6.98 3.75 21.12
C GLY A 38 8.07 2.75 20.75
N ILE A 39 8.42 1.83 21.65
CA ILE A 39 9.51 0.86 21.46
C ILE A 39 8.92 -0.53 21.21
N VAL A 40 9.41 -1.18 20.16
CA VAL A 40 9.15 -2.59 19.85
C VAL A 40 10.41 -3.39 20.15
N GLU A 41 10.27 -4.48 20.91
CA GLU A 41 11.34 -5.43 21.22
C GLU A 41 10.95 -6.79 20.64
N ILE A 42 11.86 -7.38 19.85
CA ILE A 42 11.76 -8.76 19.38
C ILE A 42 12.87 -9.56 20.08
N SER A 43 12.47 -10.61 20.79
CA SER A 43 13.39 -11.42 21.59
C SER A 43 13.21 -12.89 21.22
N MET A 44 14.31 -13.56 20.85
CA MET A 44 14.30 -15.01 20.66
C MET A 44 14.08 -15.70 22.01
N LYS A 45 13.21 -16.71 22.04
CA LYS A 45 12.92 -17.46 23.27
C LYS A 45 14.14 -18.25 23.71
N GLN A 46 14.43 -18.23 25.01
CA GLN A 46 15.60 -18.89 25.57
C GLN A 46 15.61 -20.40 25.30
N ASP A 47 14.46 -21.07 25.35
CA ASP A 47 14.34 -22.51 25.10
C ASP A 47 14.67 -22.92 23.66
N PHE A 48 14.56 -22.00 22.70
CA PHE A 48 15.05 -22.18 21.34
C PHE A 48 16.55 -21.93 21.27
N LEU A 49 17.03 -20.82 21.85
CA LEU A 49 18.46 -20.50 21.89
C LEU A 49 19.30 -21.61 22.53
N ASP A 50 18.78 -22.24 23.59
CA ASP A 50 19.43 -23.34 24.30
C ASP A 50 19.60 -24.61 23.44
N LYS A 51 18.85 -24.72 22.33
CA LYS A 51 18.94 -25.86 21.40
C LYS A 51 19.95 -25.64 20.27
N VAL A 52 20.44 -24.42 20.06
CA VAL A 52 21.44 -24.12 19.03
C VAL A 52 22.77 -24.76 19.40
N ASP A 53 23.43 -25.43 18.45
CA ASP A 53 24.76 -26.00 18.62
C ASP A 53 25.77 -24.87 18.86
N ASN A 54 26.61 -24.99 19.89
CA ASN A 54 27.59 -23.94 20.26
C ASN A 54 28.62 -23.67 19.14
N ALA A 55 28.83 -24.63 18.23
CA ALA A 55 29.70 -24.47 17.06
C ALA A 55 28.95 -23.92 15.84
N SER A 56 27.63 -23.74 15.91
CA SER A 56 26.84 -23.16 14.83
C SER A 56 27.03 -21.65 14.79
N GLU A 57 27.10 -21.09 13.59
CA GLU A 57 26.75 -19.69 13.39
C GLU A 57 25.26 -19.48 13.72
N PHE A 58 24.93 -18.27 14.15
CA PHE A 58 23.57 -17.88 14.49
C PHE A 58 23.33 -16.43 14.06
N ASP A 59 22.33 -16.24 13.20
CA ASP A 59 21.93 -14.92 12.73
C ASP A 59 20.42 -14.90 12.46
N VAL A 60 19.78 -13.77 12.78
CA VAL A 60 18.34 -13.57 12.64
C VAL A 60 18.04 -12.17 12.12
N ASP A 61 17.41 -12.12 10.95
CA ASP A 61 16.88 -10.90 10.36
C ASP A 61 15.46 -10.66 10.86
N ALA A 62 15.26 -9.56 11.58
CA ALA A 62 13.95 -9.14 12.07
C ALA A 62 13.36 -8.03 11.18
N ALA A 63 12.17 -8.27 10.63
CA ALA A 63 11.40 -7.29 9.88
C ALA A 63 10.15 -6.87 10.67
N VAL A 64 9.99 -5.57 10.92
CA VAL A 64 8.80 -5.01 11.58
C VAL A 64 8.01 -4.20 10.57
N GLN A 65 6.73 -4.55 10.39
CA GLN A 65 5.85 -3.78 9.53
C GLN A 65 5.38 -2.51 10.26
N MET A 66 5.71 -1.36 9.67
CA MET A 66 5.37 -0.05 10.21
C MET A 66 4.49 0.72 9.23
N LYS A 67 3.50 1.45 9.76
CA LYS A 67 2.70 2.39 8.98
C LYS A 67 3.13 3.82 9.32
N ARG A 68 3.53 4.59 8.32
CA ARG A 68 3.75 6.03 8.47
C ARG A 68 2.42 6.74 8.73
N ILE A 69 2.37 7.59 9.75
CA ILE A 69 1.14 8.28 10.18
C ILE A 69 1.21 9.82 10.12
N ALA A 70 2.34 10.37 9.67
CA ALA A 70 2.54 11.80 9.54
C ALA A 70 3.50 12.13 8.40
N SER A 71 3.39 13.35 7.86
CA SER A 71 4.40 13.97 7.02
C SER A 71 5.61 14.41 7.86
N GLY A 72 6.75 14.60 7.21
CA GLY A 72 8.00 14.98 7.86
C GLY A 72 9.13 13.99 7.59
N THR A 73 10.22 14.17 8.34
CA THR A 73 11.42 13.33 8.25
C THR A 73 11.59 12.51 9.52
N PHE A 74 11.80 11.21 9.35
CA PHE A 74 11.81 10.24 10.43
C PHE A 74 13.08 9.40 10.36
N GLU A 75 13.69 9.20 11.51
CA GLU A 75 14.91 8.40 11.67
C GLU A 75 14.61 7.18 12.55
N ASN A 76 15.32 6.08 12.31
CA ASN A 76 15.21 4.85 13.09
C ASN A 76 16.59 4.23 13.31
N THR A 77 16.79 3.67 14.50
CA THR A 77 17.97 2.88 14.91
C THR A 77 17.46 1.74 15.79
N TYR A 78 18.14 0.61 15.82
CA TYR A 78 17.85 -0.46 16.77
C TYR A 78 19.10 -0.86 17.57
N LYS A 79 18.86 -1.57 18.67
CA LYS A 79 19.88 -2.17 19.52
C LYS A 79 19.78 -3.69 19.39
N ASN A 80 20.86 -4.34 18.99
CA ASN A 80 20.98 -5.79 19.07
C ASN A 80 21.61 -6.15 20.42
N VAL A 81 20.99 -7.05 21.18
CA VAL A 81 21.49 -7.49 22.48
C VAL A 81 21.80 -8.98 22.41
N VAL A 82 23.08 -9.33 22.46
CA VAL A 82 23.56 -10.72 22.39
C VAL A 82 24.25 -11.06 23.70
N ASN A 83 23.67 -11.98 24.48
CA ASN A 83 24.19 -12.40 25.79
C ASN A 83 24.52 -11.21 26.72
N GLY A 84 23.66 -10.18 26.71
CA GLY A 84 23.84 -8.96 27.52
C GLY A 84 24.76 -7.90 26.91
N HIS A 85 25.42 -8.18 25.79
CA HIS A 85 26.22 -7.21 25.06
C HIS A 85 25.37 -6.46 24.03
N GLU A 86 25.38 -5.14 24.10
CA GLU A 86 24.61 -4.26 23.20
C GLU A 86 25.45 -3.78 22.02
N ILE A 87 24.89 -3.89 20.81
CA ILE A 87 25.42 -3.32 19.57
C ILE A 87 24.35 -2.43 18.95
N VAL A 88 24.70 -1.18 18.66
CA VAL A 88 23.78 -0.20 18.05
C VAL A 88 23.93 -0.23 16.54
N SER A 89 22.81 -0.26 15.82
CA SER A 89 22.80 -0.25 14.35
C SER A 89 23.19 1.11 13.76
N ASN A 90 23.34 1.17 12.44
CA ASN A 90 23.28 2.45 11.73
C ASN A 90 21.89 3.09 11.87
N THR A 91 21.83 4.40 11.68
CA THR A 91 20.58 5.15 11.60
C THR A 91 20.08 5.19 10.15
N VAL A 92 18.80 4.86 9.94
CA VAL A 92 18.11 5.02 8.65
C VAL A 92 17.22 6.26 8.70
N LYS A 93 17.05 6.94 7.56
CA LYS A 93 16.29 8.18 7.44
C LYS A 93 15.34 8.13 6.25
N THR A 94 14.10 8.56 6.46
CA THR A 94 13.07 8.62 5.40
C THR A 94 12.22 9.88 5.54
N THR A 95 11.75 10.42 4.42
CA THR A 95 10.89 11.61 4.39
C THR A 95 9.56 11.30 3.74
N THR A 96 8.47 11.78 4.33
CA THR A 96 7.12 11.74 3.77
C THR A 96 6.66 13.17 3.51
N PRO A 97 6.28 13.52 2.27
CA PRO A 97 5.84 14.87 1.94
C PRO A 97 4.51 15.20 2.63
N GLU A 98 4.23 16.49 2.80
CA GLU A 98 2.88 16.95 3.16
C GLU A 98 1.89 16.65 2.03
N PRO A 99 0.63 16.33 2.35
CA PRO A 99 -0.42 16.25 1.33
C PRO A 99 -0.52 17.57 0.58
N GLU A 100 -0.60 17.50 -0.75
CA GLU A 100 -0.82 18.70 -1.56
C GLU A 100 -2.16 19.35 -1.17
N LYS A 101 -2.14 20.66 -0.90
CA LYS A 101 -3.37 21.41 -0.70
C LYS A 101 -4.15 21.40 -2.01
N PRO A 102 -5.48 21.20 -1.99
CA PRO A 102 -6.29 21.30 -3.19
C PRO A 102 -6.06 22.66 -3.85
N GLN A 103 -5.54 22.66 -5.07
CA GLN A 103 -5.51 23.89 -5.85
C GLN A 103 -6.96 24.29 -6.16
N PRO A 104 -7.31 25.59 -6.06
CA PRO A 104 -8.62 26.05 -6.48
C PRO A 104 -8.81 25.69 -7.95
N LYS A 105 -9.88 24.94 -8.26
CA LYS A 105 -10.27 24.66 -9.64
C LYS A 105 -10.42 25.99 -10.36
N LYS A 106 -9.59 26.25 -11.37
CA LYS A 106 -9.81 27.37 -12.29
C LYS A 106 -11.25 27.22 -12.81
N PRO A 107 -12.10 28.26 -12.71
CA PRO A 107 -13.46 28.16 -13.21
C PRO A 107 -13.38 27.79 -14.69
N THR A 108 -13.94 26.63 -15.04
CA THR A 108 -14.17 26.26 -16.44
C THR A 108 -15.03 27.36 -17.05
N PRO A 109 -14.59 28.05 -18.12
CA PRO A 109 -15.45 29.00 -18.81
C PRO A 109 -16.75 28.31 -19.18
N ALA A 110 -17.89 28.92 -18.85
CA ALA A 110 -19.18 28.39 -19.23
C ALA A 110 -19.20 28.13 -20.76
N PRO A 111 -19.77 26.99 -21.22
CA PRO A 111 -19.94 26.75 -22.65
C PRO A 111 -20.68 27.93 -23.27
N LYS A 112 -20.06 28.61 -24.24
CA LYS A 112 -20.78 29.62 -25.02
C LYS A 112 -21.83 28.88 -25.83
N THR A 113 -23.11 29.09 -25.50
CA THR A 113 -24.23 28.67 -26.33
C THR A 113 -24.01 29.19 -27.75
N PRO A 114 -24.00 28.35 -28.79
CA PRO A 114 -23.98 28.84 -30.16
C PRO A 114 -25.21 29.71 -30.41
N ALA A 115 -25.02 30.92 -30.92
CA ALA A 115 -26.12 31.75 -31.36
C ALA A 115 -26.91 31.01 -32.46
N PRO A 116 -28.26 31.02 -32.43
CA PRO A 116 -29.05 30.41 -33.49
C PRO A 116 -28.76 31.15 -34.81
N ALA A 117 -28.21 30.43 -35.79
CA ALA A 117 -28.08 30.94 -37.15
C ALA A 117 -29.47 30.93 -37.81
N LEU A 118 -29.89 32.09 -38.34
CA LEU A 118 -31.10 32.17 -39.17
C LEU A 118 -30.91 31.33 -40.45
N PRO A 119 -31.93 30.58 -40.91
CA PRO A 119 -31.83 29.85 -42.16
C PRO A 119 -31.77 30.84 -43.33
N GLN A 120 -30.72 30.74 -44.16
CA GLN A 120 -30.72 31.37 -45.47
C GLN A 120 -31.59 30.54 -46.42
N THR A 121 -32.74 31.09 -46.78
CA THR A 121 -33.51 30.63 -47.95
C THR A 121 -33.09 31.47 -49.15
N GLY A 122 -32.39 30.86 -50.11
CA GLY A 122 -31.98 31.55 -51.34
C GLY A 122 -31.39 30.62 -52.40
N THR A 123 -32.25 30.27 -53.36
CA THR A 123 -31.96 29.88 -54.76
C THR A 123 -31.19 28.58 -55.06
N ALA A 124 -32.00 27.56 -55.42
CA ALA A 124 -31.92 26.69 -56.60
C ALA A 124 -30.53 26.36 -57.20
N SER A 125 -30.16 25.08 -57.10
CA SER A 125 -29.52 24.19 -58.11
C SER A 125 -28.97 23.00 -57.33
N GLY A 126 -29.67 21.87 -57.23
CA GLY A 126 -29.53 20.80 -58.21
C GLY A 126 -28.79 19.61 -57.56
N ILE A 127 -29.51 18.49 -57.40
CA ILE A 127 -28.99 17.12 -57.18
C ILE A 127 -28.33 16.86 -55.81
N GLY A 128 -29.08 16.19 -54.92
CA GLY A 128 -28.51 15.64 -53.68
C GLY A 128 -29.48 15.28 -52.55
N LEU A 129 -30.76 14.98 -52.83
CA LEU A 129 -31.61 14.30 -51.84
C LEU A 129 -31.36 12.80 -51.94
N SER A 130 -30.57 12.24 -51.04
CA SER A 130 -30.71 10.84 -50.65
C SER A 130 -29.83 10.53 -49.43
N VAL A 131 -30.40 9.70 -48.55
CA VAL A 131 -29.76 8.99 -47.44
C VAL A 131 -29.66 9.75 -46.11
N LEU A 132 -30.78 9.92 -45.41
CA LEU A 132 -30.87 9.48 -43.99
C LEU A 132 -32.31 9.29 -43.52
N GLY A 133 -33.13 8.66 -44.37
CA GLY A 133 -34.40 8.08 -43.94
C GLY A 133 -34.17 6.62 -43.56
N MET A 134 -34.66 6.25 -42.37
CA MET A 134 -34.98 4.89 -41.93
C MET A 134 -33.85 4.06 -41.30
N ILE A 135 -33.65 4.23 -39.99
CA ILE A 135 -33.42 3.08 -39.09
C ILE A 135 -34.45 3.14 -37.95
N LEU A 136 -35.56 2.45 -38.23
CA LEU A 136 -36.30 1.53 -37.36
C LEU A 136 -36.88 2.04 -36.04
N ALA A 137 -38.15 2.46 -36.16
CA ALA A 137 -39.19 2.12 -35.20
C ALA A 137 -39.25 0.60 -34.97
N GLY A 138 -39.39 0.17 -33.72
CA GLY A 138 -39.82 -1.19 -33.40
C GLY A 138 -39.04 -1.86 -32.28
N PHE A 139 -39.14 -1.34 -31.06
CA PHE A 139 -39.26 -2.07 -29.78
C PHE A 139 -39.55 -0.96 -28.76
N GLY A 140 -40.78 -0.75 -28.32
CA GLY A 140 -41.44 -1.68 -27.41
C GLY A 140 -41.63 -0.94 -26.09
N LEU A 141 -42.68 -0.12 -26.09
CA LEU A 141 -43.38 0.49 -24.97
C LEU A 141 -43.36 -0.39 -23.69
N PHE A 142 -42.60 -0.02 -22.65
CA PHE A 142 -42.89 -0.40 -21.26
C PHE A 142 -42.19 0.54 -20.25
N GLY A 143 -43.00 1.35 -19.56
CA GLY A 143 -42.85 1.56 -18.10
C GLY A 143 -41.97 2.70 -17.59
N LEU A 144 -42.50 3.93 -17.56
CA LEU A 144 -42.20 4.88 -16.49
C LEU A 144 -42.80 4.37 -15.16
N LYS A 145 -41.99 4.28 -14.09
CA LYS A 145 -42.41 4.77 -12.76
C LYS A 145 -41.27 4.89 -11.74
N LYS A 146 -40.96 6.16 -11.46
CA LYS A 146 -40.61 6.83 -10.20
C LYS A 146 -40.01 6.03 -9.03
N GLN A 147 -38.81 6.50 -8.69
CA GLN A 147 -38.28 6.75 -7.35
C GLN A 147 -39.35 7.16 -6.31
N LYS A 148 -39.30 6.53 -5.13
CA LYS A 148 -39.60 7.21 -3.86
C LYS A 148 -38.72 6.66 -2.75
N GLU A 149 -38.05 7.59 -2.11
CA GLU A 149 -37.26 7.50 -0.89
C GLU A 149 -38.20 7.26 0.31
N ASN A 150 -37.86 6.26 1.13
CA ASN A 150 -37.91 6.26 2.60
C ASN A 150 -37.37 4.93 3.13
#